data_AF-K8WV56-F1
#
_entry.id   AF-K8WV56-F1
#
_cell.length_a   1.000
_cell.length_b   1.000
_cell.length_c   1.000
_cell.angle_alpha   90.00
_cell.angle_beta   90.00
_cell.angle_gamma   90.00
#
_symmetry.space_group_name_H-M   'P 1'
#
loop_
_entity.id
_entity.type
_entity.pdbx_description
1 polymer ?
#
loop_
_entity_poly.entity_id
_entity_poly.type
_entity_poly.pdbx_seq_one_letter_code
_entity_poly.pdbx_strand_id
1 'polypeptide(L)'
;MMIGPIESFLDYIEKNEKHVFQNCLDDAIYPIIPFYQLVYVLNVEDTIKELIDIDKQFNSKLIRVDGYLTAVMAEENYQKKEFTNSVIHILKMMRF
;
A
#
# COMPACT_ATOMS: atom_id res chain seq x y z
N MET A 1 20.31 7.00 15.00
CA MET A 1 20.04 7.47 13.62
C MET A 1 18.53 7.53 13.49
N MET A 2 17.94 8.67 13.16
CA MET A 2 16.49 8.71 12.88
C MET A 2 16.24 8.02 11.55
N ILE A 3 15.27 7.10 11.51
CA ILE A 3 14.79 6.47 10.28
C ILE A 3 13.90 7.50 9.58
N GLY A 4 14.14 7.75 8.28
CA GLY A 4 13.34 8.68 7.49
C GLY A 4 11.95 8.14 7.16
N PRO A 5 11.07 8.97 6.57
CA PRO A 5 9.71 8.56 6.24
C PRO A 5 9.67 7.42 5.22
N ILE A 6 10.58 7.42 4.25
CA ILE A 6 10.68 6.36 3.24
C ILE A 6 11.14 5.05 3.88
N GLU A 7 12.22 5.08 4.67
CA GLU A 7 12.73 3.89 5.32
C GLU A 7 11.72 3.31 6.32
N SER A 8 10.98 4.17 7.01
CA SER A 8 9.89 3.77 7.91
C SER A 8 8.77 3.06 7.15
N PHE A 9 8.40 3.56 5.97
CA PHE A 9 7.41 2.94 5.10
C PHE A 9 7.87 1.57 4.57
N LEU A 10 9.14 1.46 4.17
CA LEU A 10 9.72 0.20 3.72
C LEU A 10 9.76 -0.85 4.82
N ASP A 11 10.16 -0.48 6.04
CA ASP A 11 10.14 -1.37 7.22
C ASP A 11 8.71 -1.80 7.58
N TYR A 12 7.75 -0.89 7.49
CA TYR A 12 6.33 -1.19 7.70
C TYR A 12 5.82 -2.23 6.68
N ILE A 13 6.11 -2.07 5.38
CA ILE A 13 5.75 -3.05 4.35
C ILE A 13 6.41 -4.42 4.64
N GLU A 14 7.71 -4.43 4.97
CA GLU A 14 8.43 -5.69 5.21
C GLU A 14 7.85 -6.46 6.42
N LYS A 15 7.43 -5.75 7.46
CA LYS A 15 6.74 -6.35 8.61
C LYS A 15 5.39 -6.93 8.22
N ASN A 16 4.62 -6.20 7.42
CA ASN A 16 3.33 -6.67 6.92
C ASN A 16 3.47 -7.91 6.05
N GLU A 17 4.46 -7.97 5.16
CA GLU A 17 4.76 -9.13 4.32
C GLU A 17 4.95 -10.39 5.17
N LYS A 18 5.82 -10.32 6.18
CA LYS A 18 6.07 -11.43 7.10
C LYS A 18 4.79 -11.90 7.78
N HIS A 19 3.96 -10.96 8.22
CA HIS A 19 2.71 -11.29 8.89
C HIS A 19 1.67 -11.89 7.92
N VAL A 20 1.47 -11.30 6.75
CA VAL A 20 0.47 -11.73 5.76
C VAL A 20 0.78 -13.14 5.27
N PHE A 21 2.03 -13.40 4.86
CA PHE A 21 2.42 -14.71 4.34
C PHE A 21 2.36 -15.83 5.37
N GLN A 22 2.29 -15.50 6.67
CA GLN A 22 2.18 -16.47 7.75
C GLN A 22 0.75 -16.63 8.27
N ASN A 23 -0.06 -15.57 8.26
CA ASN A 23 -1.29 -15.51 9.06
C ASN A 23 -2.55 -15.07 8.29
N CYS A 24 -2.42 -14.61 7.04
CA CYS A 24 -3.52 -14.00 6.28
C CYS A 24 -3.72 -14.71 4.92
N LEU A 25 -3.68 -16.04 4.91
CA LEU A 25 -3.74 -16.82 3.66
C LEU A 25 -5.10 -16.78 2.96
N ASP A 26 -6.16 -16.48 3.71
CA ASP A 26 -7.53 -16.39 3.20
C ASP A 26 -7.92 -14.94 2.83
N ASP A 27 -7.05 -13.96 3.09
CA ASP A 27 -7.32 -12.56 2.76
C ASP A 27 -7.19 -12.32 1.24
N ALA A 28 -8.03 -11.43 0.72
CA ALA A 28 -8.01 -11.04 -0.68
C ALA A 28 -6.90 -10.02 -0.97
N ILE A 29 -6.32 -10.09 -2.17
CA ILE A 29 -5.22 -9.23 -2.62
C ILE A 29 -5.69 -8.23 -3.67
N TYR A 30 -5.38 -6.95 -3.47
CA TYR A 30 -5.80 -5.85 -4.34
C TYR A 30 -4.58 -4.98 -4.74
N PRO A 31 -4.00 -5.21 -5.93
CA PRO A 31 -2.89 -4.41 -6.42
C PRO A 31 -3.27 -2.93 -6.56
N ILE A 32 -2.39 -2.04 -6.10
CA ILE A 32 -2.60 -0.57 -6.14
C ILE A 32 -1.75 0.05 -7.26
N ILE A 33 -0.43 -0.09 -7.16
CA ILE A 33 0.53 0.44 -8.14
C ILE A 33 1.74 -0.50 -8.28
N PRO A 34 2.40 -0.53 -9.45
CA PRO A 34 3.72 -1.14 -9.56
C PRO A 34 4.69 -0.50 -8.55
N PHE A 35 5.33 -1.31 -7.71
CA PHE A 35 6.15 -0.80 -6.59
C PHE A 35 7.34 0.04 -7.09
N TYR A 36 7.94 -0.35 -8.22
CA TYR A 36 9.06 0.38 -8.81
C TYR A 36 8.71 1.81 -9.22
N GLN A 37 7.43 2.15 -9.43
CA GLN A 37 7.03 3.50 -9.80
C GLN A 37 7.31 4.51 -8.69
N LEU A 38 7.27 4.09 -7.42
CA LEU A 38 7.51 4.97 -6.28
C LEU A 38 8.89 5.63 -6.30
N VAL A 39 9.89 4.98 -6.90
CA VAL A 39 11.25 5.53 -7.04
C VAL A 39 11.28 6.75 -7.96
N TYR A 40 10.33 6.85 -8.89
CA TYR A 40 10.24 7.94 -9.85
C TYR A 40 9.27 9.05 -9.44
N VAL A 41 8.62 8.94 -8.28
CA VAL A 41 7.65 9.93 -7.82
C VAL A 41 8.36 11.08 -7.11
N LEU A 42 8.22 12.30 -7.63
CA LEU A 42 8.82 13.50 -7.04
C LEU A 42 8.22 13.86 -5.67
N ASN A 43 6.93 13.59 -5.48
CA ASN A 43 6.20 13.78 -4.22
C ASN A 43 5.96 12.45 -3.49
N VAL A 44 7.02 11.66 -3.33
CA VAL A 44 6.94 10.30 -2.78
C VAL A 44 6.43 10.29 -1.33
N GLU A 45 6.77 11.28 -0.50
CA GLU A 45 6.31 11.33 0.89
C GLU A 45 4.79 11.53 1.00
N ASP A 46 4.22 12.44 0.19
CA ASP A 46 2.77 12.64 0.11
C ASP A 46 2.07 11.38 -0.43
N THR A 47 2.68 10.74 -1.42
CA THR A 47 2.17 9.49 -2.01
C THR A 47 2.15 8.35 -0.98
N ILE A 48 3.21 8.21 -0.20
CA ILE A 48 3.31 7.24 0.91
C ILE A 48 2.22 7.48 1.94
N LYS A 49 1.95 8.74 2.27
CA LYS A 49 0.90 9.09 3.24
C LYS A 49 -0.47 8.60 2.78
N GLU A 50 -0.85 8.88 1.53
CA GLU A 50 -2.14 8.40 1.00
C GLU A 50 -2.20 6.87 0.90
N LEU A 51 -1.08 6.20 0.59
CA LEU A 51 -1.01 4.73 0.63
C LEU A 51 -1.28 4.20 2.05
N ILE A 52 -0.67 4.79 3.07
CA ILE A 52 -0.92 4.43 4.47
C ILE A 52 -2.39 4.71 4.86
N ASP A 53 -3.00 5.75 4.30
CA ASP A 53 -4.39 6.08 4.61
C ASP A 53 -5.38 5.10 3.94
N ILE A 54 -5.06 4.54 2.76
CA ILE A 54 -5.76 3.34 2.24
C ILE A 54 -5.68 2.21 3.26
N ASP A 55 -4.50 1.94 3.81
CA ASP A 55 -4.33 0.82 4.73
C ASP A 55 -5.24 0.91 5.95
N LYS A 56 -5.31 2.11 6.54
CA LYS A 56 -6.20 2.40 7.66
C LYS A 56 -7.67 2.36 7.27
N GLN A 57 -8.04 2.95 6.12
CA GLN A 57 -9.43 3.05 5.68
C GLN A 57 -10.06 1.67 5.46
N PHE A 58 -9.30 0.74 4.86
CA PHE A 58 -9.79 -0.59 4.53
C PHE A 58 -9.36 -1.68 5.52
N ASN A 59 -8.77 -1.30 6.65
CA ASN A 59 -8.17 -2.22 7.61
C ASN A 59 -7.33 -3.31 6.91
N SER A 60 -6.50 -2.85 5.95
CA SER A 60 -5.70 -3.73 5.12
C SER A 60 -4.31 -3.92 5.71
N LYS A 61 -3.45 -4.62 4.96
CA LYS A 61 -2.00 -4.61 5.12
C LYS A 61 -1.37 -4.37 3.76
N LEU A 62 -0.62 -3.30 3.61
CA LEU A 62 0.19 -3.08 2.41
C LEU A 62 1.39 -4.03 2.40
N ILE A 63 1.57 -4.75 1.29
CA ILE A 63 2.70 -5.64 1.02
C ILE A 63 3.24 -5.41 -0.39
N ARG A 64 4.43 -5.91 -0.68
CA ARG A 64 4.88 -6.13 -2.06
C ARG A 64 4.64 -7.58 -2.45
N VAL A 65 4.02 -7.78 -3.60
CA VAL A 65 3.85 -9.10 -4.22
C VAL A 65 3.79 -8.94 -5.73
N ASP A 66 4.45 -9.82 -6.46
CA ASP A 66 4.51 -9.83 -7.94
C ASP A 66 4.88 -8.48 -8.58
N GLY A 67 5.72 -7.69 -7.90
CA GLY A 67 6.19 -6.39 -8.38
C GLY A 67 5.23 -5.21 -8.13
N TYR A 68 4.10 -5.45 -7.46
CA TYR A 68 3.12 -4.44 -7.08
C TYR A 68 3.19 -4.13 -5.59
N LEU A 69 2.87 -2.89 -5.25
CA LEU A 69 2.36 -2.55 -3.93
C LEU A 69 0.87 -2.91 -3.89
N THR A 70 0.50 -3.78 -2.96
CA THR A 70 -0.78 -4.46 -2.91
C THR A 70 -1.38 -4.32 -1.52
N ALA A 71 -2.66 -4.00 -1.44
CA ALA A 71 -3.41 -4.09 -0.19
C ALA A 71 -3.96 -5.50 0.00
N VAL A 72 -3.73 -6.08 1.17
CA VAL A 72 -4.29 -7.38 1.57
C VAL A 72 -5.31 -7.15 2.67
N MET A 73 -6.54 -7.59 2.47
CA MET A 73 -7.62 -7.37 3.41
C MET A 73 -8.63 -8.50 3.36
N ALA A 74 -9.31 -8.74 4.48
CA ALA A 74 -10.48 -9.61 4.52
C ALA A 74 -11.56 -9.10 3.56
N GLU A 75 -12.28 -10.00 2.89
CA GLU A 75 -13.20 -9.67 1.80
C GLU A 75 -14.34 -8.74 2.27
N GLU A 76 -14.76 -8.85 3.54
CA GLU A 76 -15.75 -7.97 4.16
C GLU A 76 -15.32 -6.50 4.28
N ASN A 77 -14.01 -6.23 4.29
CA ASN A 77 -13.48 -4.86 4.36
C ASN A 77 -13.41 -4.23 2.96
N TYR A 78 -13.50 -5.03 1.90
CA TYR A 78 -13.37 -4.53 0.54
C TYR A 78 -14.64 -3.82 0.06
N GLN A 79 -14.56 -2.50 -0.03
CA GLN A 79 -15.59 -1.67 -0.64
C GLN A 79 -15.14 -1.17 -2.01
N LYS A 80 -15.45 -1.96 -3.05
CA LYS A 80 -14.97 -1.76 -4.43
C LYS A 80 -14.93 -0.31 -4.90
N LYS A 81 -16.04 0.43 -4.75
CA LYS A 81 -16.14 1.81 -5.22
C LYS A 81 -15.18 2.74 -4.47
N GLU A 82 -15.12 2.62 -3.15
CA GLU A 82 -14.25 3.46 -2.32
C GLU A 82 -12.79 3.15 -2.58
N PHE A 83 -12.43 1.86 -2.59
CA PHE A 83 -11.06 1.43 -2.86
C PHE A 83 -10.59 1.93 -4.23
N THR A 84 -11.42 1.76 -5.26
CA THR A 84 -11.13 2.24 -6.62
C THR A 84 -10.92 3.76 -6.64
N ASN A 85 -11.75 4.52 -5.92
CA ASN A 85 -11.60 5.97 -5.82
C ASN A 85 -10.30 6.38 -5.12
N SER A 86 -9.92 5.70 -4.04
CA SER A 86 -8.66 5.96 -3.33
C SER A 86 -7.45 5.65 -4.21
N VAL A 87 -7.46 4.53 -4.95
CA VAL A 87 -6.40 4.20 -5.91
C VAL A 87 -6.31 5.25 -7.03
N ILE A 88 -7.45 5.65 -7.61
CA ILE A 88 -7.48 6.72 -8.63
C ILE A 88 -6.96 8.04 -8.07
N HIS A 89 -7.26 8.37 -6.81
CA HIS A 89 -6.76 9.58 -6.16
C HIS A 89 -5.23 9.58 -6.09
N ILE A 90 -4.63 8.48 -5.61
CA ILE A 90 -3.18 8.31 -5.55
C ILE A 90 -2.55 8.48 -6.94
N LEU A 91 -3.08 7.78 -7.94
CA LEU A 91 -2.57 7.84 -9.31
C LEU A 91 -2.61 9.26 -9.90
N LYS A 92 -3.63 10.06 -9.56
CA LYS A 92 -3.74 11.46 -10.00
C LYS A 92 -2.80 12.41 -9.25
N MET A 93 -2.41 12.05 -8.04
CA MET A 93 -1.58 12.88 -7.17
C MET A 93 -0.08 12.63 -7.39
N MET A 94 0.32 11.42 -7.81
CA MET A 94 1.70 11.11 -8.19
C MET A 94 2.23 12.05 -9.28
N ARG A 95 3.40 12.65 -9.03
CA ARG A 95 4.13 13.51 -9.97
C ARG A 95 5.43 12.84 -10.37
N PHE A 96 5.74 12.81 -11.66
CA PHE A 96 6.95 12.23 -12.23
C PHE A 96 7.85 13.30 -12.82
#